data_AF-A0A7U9DZ25-F1
#
_entry.id   AF-A0A7U9DZ25-F1
#
_cell.length_a   1.000
_cell.length_b   1.000
_cell.length_c   1.000
_cell.angle_alpha   90.00
_cell.angle_beta   90.00
_cell.angle_gamma   90.00
#
_symmetry.space_group_name_H-M   'P 1'
#
loop_
_entity.id
_entity.type
_entity.pdbx_description
1 polymer ?
#
loop_
_entity_poly.entity_id
_entity_poly.type
_entity_poly.pdbx_seq_one_letter_code
_entity_poly.pdbx_strand_id
1 'polypeptide(L)' 'MEWMQGLDAGWVTATPGLGRPAQLTALGNGVVPQQAARALQLLAPPFPRCPRCADR' A
#
# COMPACT_ATOMS: atom_id res chain seq x y z
N MET A 1 10.10 -1.68 -11.82
CA MET A 1 8.78 -2.10 -11.31
C MET A 1 8.16 -1.06 -10.41
N GLU A 2 8.91 -0.42 -9.49
CA GLU A 2 8.40 0.67 -8.64
C GLU A 2 7.59 1.71 -9.43
N TRP A 3 8.13 2.19 -10.55
CA TRP A 3 7.44 3.14 -11.44
C TRP A 3 6.12 2.62 -12.04
N MET A 4 6.02 1.33 -12.38
CA MET A 4 4.77 0.74 -12.91
C MET A 4 3.69 0.67 -11.84
N GLN A 5 4.10 0.55 -10.57
CA GLN A 5 3.20 0.57 -9.41
C GLN A 5 2.99 2.00 -8.89
N GLY A 6 3.61 3.01 -9.52
CA GLY A 6 3.60 4.40 -9.04
C GLY A 6 4.17 4.57 -7.63
N LEU A 7 5.13 3.72 -7.26
CA LEU A 7 5.95 3.88 -6.06
C LEU A 7 7.11 4.83 -6.36
N ASP A 8 7.54 5.58 -5.35
CA ASP A 8 8.73 6.42 -5.43
C ASP A 8 9.98 5.56 -5.69
N ALA A 9 10.95 6.16 -6.37
CA ALA A 9 12.22 5.49 -6.64
C ALA A 9 12.91 5.10 -5.33
N GLY A 10 13.30 3.82 -5.22
CA GLY A 10 13.96 3.31 -4.02
C GLY A 10 13.02 2.77 -2.95
N TRP A 11 11.69 2.87 -3.11
CA TRP A 11 10.72 2.40 -2.11
C TRP A 11 10.98 0.98 -1.61
N VAL A 12 11.26 0.04 -2.52
CA VAL A 12 11.71 -1.33 -2.22
C VAL A 12 13.21 -1.45 -2.47
N THR A 13 13.70 -0.87 -3.57
CA THR A 13 15.05 -1.12 -4.08
C THR A 13 16.18 -0.49 -3.26
N ALA A 14 15.88 0.50 -2.43
CA ALA A 14 16.85 1.10 -1.50
C ALA A 14 16.84 0.44 -0.10
N THR A 15 16.07 -0.64 0.10
CA THR A 15 16.02 -1.35 1.39
C THR A 15 17.35 -2.03 1.69
N PRO A 16 18.06 -1.66 2.78
CA PRO A 16 19.33 -2.28 3.13
C PRO A 16 19.19 -3.78 3.40
N GLY A 17 20.13 -4.58 2.90
CA GLY A 17 20.16 -6.04 3.09
C GLY A 17 19.15 -6.82 2.25
N LEU A 18 18.30 -6.15 1.45
CA LEU A 18 17.32 -6.83 0.60
C LEU A 18 17.93 -7.15 -0.77
N GLY A 19 18.24 -8.42 -1.01
CA GLY A 19 18.78 -8.89 -2.28
C GLY A 19 17.80 -8.76 -3.44
N ARG A 20 18.31 -8.68 -4.67
CA ARG A 20 17.50 -8.50 -5.90
C ARG A 20 16.35 -9.50 -6.06
N PRO A 21 16.50 -10.82 -5.79
CA PRO A 21 15.37 -11.74 -5.88
C PRO A 21 14.24 -11.38 -4.92
N ALA A 22 14.57 -11.05 -3.67
CA ALA A 22 13.60 -10.65 -2.66
C ALA A 22 12.91 -9.32 -3.00
N GLN A 23 13.65 -8.35 -3.57
CA GLN A 23 13.06 -7.11 -4.10
C GLN A 23 12.03 -7.41 -5.20
N LEU A 24 12.33 -8.30 -6.14
CA LEU A 24 11.41 -8.69 -7.20
C LEU A 24 10.19 -9.43 -6.67
N THR A 25 10.36 -10.32 -5.67
CA THR A 25 9.24 -10.98 -4.99
C THR A 25 8.35 -9.96 -4.27
N ALA A 26 8.93 -9.00 -3.54
CA ALA A 26 8.18 -7.96 -2.85
C ALA A 26 7.41 -7.07 -3.83
N LEU A 27 8.05 -6.65 -4.92
CA LEU A 27 7.41 -5.86 -5.97
C LEU A 27 6.33 -6.68 -6.70
N GLY A 28 6.58 -7.95 -7.03
CA GLY A 28 5.64 -8.81 -7.76
C GLY A 28 4.39 -9.18 -6.95
N ASN A 29 4.51 -9.33 -5.63
CA ASN A 29 3.41 -9.65 -4.73
C ASN A 29 2.77 -8.42 -4.07
N GLY A 30 3.38 -7.25 -4.21
CA GLY A 30 2.94 -6.00 -3.60
C GLY A 30 1.66 -5.45 -4.22
N VAL A 31 0.91 -4.69 -3.43
CA VAL A 31 -0.32 -4.02 -3.89
C VAL A 31 0.02 -2.73 -4.62
N VAL A 32 -0.64 -2.49 -5.76
CA VAL A 32 -0.57 -1.21 -6.48
C VAL A 32 -1.39 -0.15 -5.71
N PRO A 33 -0.78 0.92 -5.16
CA PRO A 33 -1.45 1.88 -4.29
C PRO A 33 -2.71 2.52 -4.90
N GLN A 34 -2.71 2.80 -6.21
CA GLN A 34 -3.85 3.41 -6.90
C GLN A 34 -5.04 2.43 -6.99
N GLN A 35 -4.76 1.14 -7.22
CA GLN A 35 -5.79 0.10 -7.21
C GLN A 35 -6.35 -0.11 -5.80
N ALA A 36 -5.49 -0.10 -4.77
CA ALA A 36 -5.92 -0.15 -3.37
C ALA A 36 -6.79 1.06 -2.99
N ALA A 37 -6.36 2.27 -3.32
CA ALA A 37 -7.15 3.48 -3.06
C ALA A 37 -8.52 3.41 -3.72
N ARG A 38 -8.60 2.94 -4.96
CA ARG A 38 -9.88 2.73 -5.66
C ARG A 38 -10.73 1.64 -5.01
N ALA A 39 -10.13 0.53 -4.60
CA ALA A 39 -10.83 -0.54 -3.90
C ALA A 39 -11.42 -0.04 -2.58
N LEU A 40 -10.68 0.77 -1.81
CA LEU A 40 -11.20 1.38 -0.59
C LEU A 40 -12.39 2.31 -0.87
N GLN A 41 -12.34 3.13 -1.91
CA GLN A 41 -13.50 3.97 -2.28
C GLN A 41 -14.74 3.15 -2.64
N LEU A 42 -14.56 1.98 -3.25
CA LEU A 42 -15.66 1.13 -3.72
C LEU A 42 -16.21 0.20 -2.63
N LEU A 43 -15.33 -0.30 -1.76
CA LEU A 43 -15.60 -1.46 -0.91
C LEU A 43 -15.44 -1.17 0.58
N ALA A 44 -14.80 -0.06 0.97
CA ALA A 44 -14.64 0.23 2.39
C ALA A 44 -16.01 0.55 3.00
N PRO A 45 -16.44 -0.20 4.03
CA PRO A 45 -17.61 0.20 4.79
C PRO A 45 -17.33 1.54 5.49
N PRO A 46 -18.37 2.29 5.88
CA PRO A 46 -18.17 3.46 6.72
C PRO A 46 -17.33 3.06 7.94
N PHE A 47 -16.24 3.80 8.20
CA PHE A 47 -15.46 3.58 9.41
C PHE A 47 -16.40 3.68 10.60
N PRO A 48 -16.45 2.68 11.48
CA PRO A 48 -17.32 2.74 12.64
C PRO A 48 -16.94 3.99 13.43
N ARG A 49 -17.90 4.90 13.60
CA ARG A 49 -17.70 6.04 14.50
C ARG A 49 -17.34 5.47 15.86
N CYS A 50 -16.21 5.90 16.42
CA CYS A 50 -15.86 5.54 17.78
C CYS A 50 -17.04 5.95 18.68
N PRO A 51 -17.72 5.00 19.35
CA PRO A 51 -18.89 5.33 20.17
C PRO A 51 -18.54 6.34 21.26
N ARG A 52 -17.29 6.32 21.75
CA ARG A 52 -16.77 7.26 22.75
C ARG A 52 -16.50 8.67 22.24
N CYS A 53 -16.62 8.92 20.93
CA CYS A 53 -16.39 10.23 20.31
C CYS A 53 -17.67 10.91 19.84
N ALA A 54 -18.83 10.24 19.91
CA ALA A 54 -20.11 10.81 19.48
C ALA A 54 -20.85 11.61 20.57
N ASP A 55 -20.42 11.50 21.83
CA ASP A 55 -21.03 12.16 23.00
C ASP A 55 -20.31 13.45 23.45
N ARG A 56 -19.66 14.19 22.54
CA ARG A 56 -19.10 15.51 22.86
C ARG A 56 -19.63 16.58 21.92
#